data_AF-A0A832HJJ3-F1
#
_entry.id   AF-A0A832HJJ3-F1
#
_cell.length_a   1.000
_cell.length_b   1.000
_cell.length_c   1.000
_cell.angle_alpha   90.00
_cell.angle_beta   90.00
_cell.angle_gamma   90.00
#
_symmetry.space_group_name_H-M   'P 1'
#
loop_
_entity.id
_entity.type
_entity.pdbx_description
1 polymer ?
#
loop_
_entity_poly.entity_id
_entity_poly.type
_entity_poly.pdbx_seq_one_letter_code
_entity_poly.pdbx_strand_id
1 'polypeptide(L)'
;MATDKENASFRSTAGALPRKVLVATTMASFHGTAAQRTAQALSLIAQAAEIQTAQHGRRLDLVVLPEYAIQQRDGGPVGARAVALGGPELTQLMAAARRYGCYLIVPAMLAPRGSNSAATNSAVLLDRMGNVAGVYDKVHPVCSADGTLEGGITPGTEYPVFDCDFGRIGIQICWDMCYEEGWLALAERGAELVALCSASPQTVRPAMYALRGPYHVVTSTPRDNATFFSPIGTVLAQTTDRPVLVHEIDLAYAILHWSATLDEGRALTRRFGPRIGYAYSPREDTGVFWSNDPQTPVRTMIQELGLVEMGQHIAASTRAVQALQR
;
A
#
# COMPACT_ATOMS: atom_id res chain seq x y z
N MET A 1 12.34 -36.31 -5.18
CA MET A 1 12.20 -35.22 -6.16
C MET A 1 11.96 -33.95 -5.39
N ALA A 2 13.04 -33.22 -5.05
CA ALA A 2 12.92 -31.92 -4.41
C ALA A 2 12.34 -30.97 -5.47
N THR A 3 11.16 -30.41 -5.19
CA THR A 3 10.55 -29.41 -6.05
C THR A 3 11.49 -28.22 -6.14
N ASP A 4 11.92 -27.89 -7.36
CA ASP A 4 12.47 -26.60 -7.73
C ASP A 4 11.47 -25.50 -7.32
N LYS A 5 11.57 -25.04 -6.07
CA LYS A 5 11.13 -23.69 -5.74
C LYS A 5 12.23 -22.79 -6.28
N GLU A 6 12.21 -22.56 -7.59
CA GLU A 6 12.95 -21.48 -8.22
C GLU A 6 12.77 -20.24 -7.34
N ASN A 7 13.88 -19.62 -6.95
CA ASN A 7 13.91 -18.31 -6.30
C ASN A 7 12.88 -17.42 -6.99
N ALA A 8 11.74 -17.17 -6.33
CA ALA A 8 10.70 -16.31 -6.87
C ALA A 8 11.29 -14.89 -6.94
N SER A 9 11.96 -14.57 -8.06
CA SER A 9 12.36 -13.20 -8.33
C SER A 9 11.04 -12.47 -8.57
N PHE A 10 10.63 -11.66 -7.60
CA PHE A 10 9.46 -10.82 -7.74
C PHE A 10 9.53 -10.04 -9.05
N ARG A 11 8.37 -9.88 -9.71
CA ARG A 11 8.29 -9.24 -11.01
C ARG A 11 8.77 -7.79 -10.90
N SER A 12 9.90 -7.48 -11.53
CA SER A 12 10.41 -6.11 -11.56
C SER A 12 9.55 -5.20 -12.44
N THR A 13 9.27 -4.00 -11.95
CA THR A 13 8.53 -2.93 -12.64
C THR A 13 9.45 -1.97 -13.42
N ALA A 14 10.77 -2.12 -13.31
CA ALA A 14 11.78 -1.21 -13.90
C ALA A 14 11.67 -1.03 -15.42
N GLY A 15 11.08 -2.00 -16.12
CA GLY A 15 10.88 -1.96 -17.57
C GLY A 15 9.65 -1.17 -18.02
N ALA A 16 8.76 -0.78 -17.11
CA ALA A 16 7.63 0.07 -17.42
C ALA A 16 8.05 1.54 -17.54
N LEU A 17 7.25 2.34 -18.26
CA LEU A 17 7.37 3.80 -18.22
C LEU A 17 7.05 4.31 -16.79
N PRO A 18 7.59 5.49 -16.40
CA PRO A 18 7.31 6.08 -15.09
C PRO A 18 5.82 6.16 -14.78
N ARG A 19 5.44 5.75 -13.56
CA ARG A 19 4.07 5.80 -13.07
C ARG A 19 4.06 6.51 -11.73
N LYS A 20 4.02 7.84 -11.79
CA LYS A 20 3.91 8.73 -10.63
C LYS A 20 2.51 8.66 -10.04
N VAL A 21 2.42 8.24 -8.79
CA VAL A 21 1.17 8.07 -8.04
C VAL A 21 1.20 8.97 -6.82
N LEU A 22 0.19 9.84 -6.72
CA LEU A 22 0.02 10.74 -5.59
C LEU A 22 -0.96 10.15 -4.58
N VAL A 23 -0.43 9.74 -3.43
CA VAL A 23 -1.18 9.02 -2.40
C VAL A 23 -1.32 9.87 -1.15
N ALA A 24 -2.53 9.92 -0.59
CA ALA A 24 -2.78 10.48 0.73
C ALA A 24 -2.95 9.36 1.76
N THR A 25 -2.24 9.47 2.87
CA THR A 25 -2.46 8.66 4.06
C THR A 25 -2.94 9.52 5.22
N THR A 26 -3.64 8.91 6.18
CA THR A 26 -4.27 9.61 7.30
C THR A 26 -3.83 9.06 8.66
N MET A 27 -3.66 9.98 9.61
CA MET A 27 -3.40 9.71 11.02
C MET A 27 -4.51 10.35 11.86
N ALA A 28 -5.63 9.64 12.05
CA ALA A 28 -6.80 10.21 12.71
C ALA A 28 -7.67 9.17 13.42
N SER A 29 -8.09 9.49 14.64
CA SER A 29 -9.09 8.72 15.38
C SER A 29 -10.51 9.16 15.00
N PHE A 30 -11.41 8.19 14.93
CA PHE A 30 -12.79 8.40 14.53
C PHE A 30 -13.74 8.16 15.71
N HIS A 31 -14.71 9.05 15.89
CA HIS A 31 -15.63 9.04 17.04
C HIS A 31 -17.09 9.21 16.63
N GLY A 32 -17.99 8.75 17.50
CA GLY A 32 -19.44 8.90 17.32
C GLY A 32 -20.08 7.85 16.41
N THR A 33 -21.26 8.20 15.88
CA THR A 33 -22.07 7.33 15.01
C THR A 33 -21.43 7.13 13.64
N ALA A 34 -21.93 6.17 12.86
CA ALA A 34 -21.43 5.90 11.51
C ALA A 34 -21.52 7.15 10.60
N ALA A 35 -22.60 7.92 10.73
CA ALA A 35 -22.76 9.20 10.04
C ALA A 35 -21.72 10.26 10.46
N GLN A 36 -21.48 10.41 11.77
CA GLN A 36 -20.48 11.36 12.29
C GLN A 36 -19.06 10.98 11.86
N ARG A 37 -18.76 9.69 11.86
CA ARG A 37 -17.49 9.11 11.38
C ARG A 37 -17.30 9.33 9.88
N THR A 38 -18.36 9.14 9.10
CA THR A 38 -18.36 9.45 7.66
C THR A 38 -18.07 10.92 7.41
N ALA A 39 -18.66 11.83 8.18
CA ALA A 39 -18.35 13.27 8.07
C ALA A 39 -16.89 13.59 8.40
N GLN A 40 -16.30 12.93 9.41
CA GLN A 40 -14.86 13.04 9.71
C GLN A 40 -14.00 12.52 8.55
N ALA A 41 -14.35 11.38 7.94
CA ALA A 41 -13.64 10.82 6.80
C ALA A 41 -13.67 11.78 5.59
N LEU A 42 -14.84 12.34 5.29
CA LEU A 42 -15.01 13.33 4.23
C LEU A 42 -14.16 14.59 4.46
N SER A 43 -14.03 15.05 5.71
CA SER A 43 -13.16 16.17 6.06
C SER A 43 -11.68 15.87 5.78
N LEU A 44 -11.20 14.66 6.12
CA LEU A 44 -9.82 14.25 5.82
C LEU A 44 -9.56 14.12 4.32
N ILE A 45 -10.52 13.60 3.55
CA ILE A 45 -10.43 13.52 2.09
C ILE A 45 -10.37 14.93 1.48
N ALA A 46 -11.18 15.88 1.98
CA ALA A 46 -11.13 17.27 1.53
C ALA A 46 -9.78 17.92 1.85
N GLN A 47 -9.25 17.73 3.07
CA GLN A 47 -7.92 18.20 3.46
C GLN A 47 -6.82 17.61 2.56
N ALA A 48 -6.90 16.32 2.22
CA ALA A 48 -5.96 15.70 1.28
C ALA A 48 -5.97 16.40 -0.08
N ALA A 49 -7.16 16.75 -0.60
CA ALA A 49 -7.30 17.45 -1.88
C ALA A 49 -6.76 18.89 -1.81
N GLU A 50 -6.93 19.58 -0.69
CA GLU A 50 -6.35 20.91 -0.45
C GLU A 50 -4.82 20.85 -0.42
N ILE A 51 -4.25 19.91 0.34
CA ILE A 51 -2.79 19.67 0.41
C ILE A 51 -2.24 19.34 -0.98
N GLN A 52 -2.90 18.42 -1.70
CA GLN A 52 -2.53 18.08 -3.06
C GLN A 52 -2.52 19.30 -3.99
N THR A 53 -3.55 20.15 -3.92
CA THR A 53 -3.65 21.33 -4.77
C THR A 53 -2.53 22.32 -4.46
N ALA A 54 -2.25 22.56 -3.18
CA ALA A 54 -1.22 23.49 -2.75
C ALA A 54 0.21 23.02 -3.04
N GLN A 55 0.48 21.70 -3.00
CA GLN A 55 1.85 21.17 -3.04
C GLN A 55 2.23 20.50 -4.37
N HIS A 56 1.27 19.95 -5.12
CA HIS A 56 1.57 19.09 -6.26
C HIS A 56 0.92 19.56 -7.58
N GLY A 57 -0.18 20.31 -7.54
CA GLY A 57 -0.83 20.83 -8.74
C GLY A 57 -1.44 19.77 -9.68
N ARG A 58 -1.48 18.49 -9.28
CA ARG A 58 -2.12 17.37 -10.01
C ARG A 58 -3.02 16.55 -9.08
N ARG A 59 -4.08 15.94 -9.62
CA ARG A 59 -5.08 15.20 -8.83
C ARG A 59 -4.45 14.09 -7.98
N LEU A 60 -5.08 13.82 -6.83
CA LEU A 60 -4.81 12.62 -6.03
C LEU A 60 -5.15 11.36 -6.82
N ASP A 61 -4.35 10.32 -6.63
CA ASP A 61 -4.60 9.00 -7.18
C ASP A 61 -5.31 8.10 -6.17
N LEU A 62 -4.90 8.16 -4.90
CA LEU A 62 -5.43 7.31 -3.82
C LEU A 62 -5.50 8.05 -2.49
N VAL A 63 -6.56 7.81 -1.71
CA VAL A 63 -6.63 8.17 -0.28
C VAL A 63 -6.86 6.91 0.55
N VAL A 64 -6.06 6.74 1.60
CA VAL A 64 -6.14 5.61 2.53
C VAL A 64 -6.63 6.09 3.90
N LEU A 65 -7.69 5.46 4.40
CA LEU A 65 -8.26 5.70 5.72
C LEU A 65 -7.84 4.58 6.70
N PRO A 66 -7.75 4.84 8.01
CA PRO A 66 -7.38 3.80 8.98
C PRO A 66 -8.53 2.84 9.25
N GLU A 67 -8.20 1.70 9.86
CA GLU A 67 -9.22 0.79 10.38
C GLU A 67 -10.13 1.52 11.37
N TYR A 68 -11.42 1.18 11.37
CA TYR A 68 -12.46 1.87 12.13
C TYR A 68 -12.81 3.30 11.69
N ALA A 69 -12.44 3.69 10.46
CA ALA A 69 -12.86 4.96 9.87
C ALA A 69 -14.38 5.13 9.83
N ILE A 70 -15.15 4.09 9.45
CA ILE A 70 -16.62 4.15 9.38
C ILE A 70 -17.30 3.39 10.51
N GLN A 71 -16.76 2.23 10.88
CA GLN A 71 -17.34 1.35 11.89
C GLN A 71 -17.21 1.91 13.31
N GLN A 72 -18.27 1.72 14.11
CA GLN A 72 -18.24 1.93 15.55
C GLN A 72 -17.57 0.73 16.22
N ARG A 73 -16.67 0.98 17.19
CA ARG A 73 -16.02 -0.10 17.95
C ARG A 73 -16.95 -0.73 19.00
N ASP A 74 -17.69 0.14 19.69
CA ASP A 74 -18.59 -0.23 20.79
C ASP A 74 -20.04 0.07 20.41
N GLY A 75 -21.00 -0.36 21.24
CA GLY A 75 -22.42 -0.03 21.05
C GLY A 75 -23.33 -1.19 20.63
N GLY A 76 -22.97 -2.43 20.99
CA GLY A 76 -23.85 -3.60 20.83
C GLY A 76 -23.39 -4.59 19.75
N PRO A 77 -24.28 -5.53 19.35
CA PRO A 77 -23.95 -6.58 18.40
C PRO A 77 -23.41 -6.03 17.08
N VAL A 78 -22.44 -6.71 16.48
CA VAL A 78 -21.78 -6.26 15.24
C VAL A 78 -22.79 -5.99 14.12
N GLY A 79 -23.81 -6.84 13.96
CA GLY A 79 -24.83 -6.67 12.93
C GLY A 79 -25.58 -5.33 12.98
N ALA A 80 -25.74 -4.74 14.17
CA ALA A 80 -26.38 -3.43 14.33
C ALA A 80 -25.44 -2.26 13.99
N ARG A 81 -24.13 -2.49 13.98
CA ARG A 81 -23.09 -1.50 13.68
C ARG A 81 -22.57 -1.60 12.25
N ALA A 82 -22.93 -2.66 11.54
CA ALA A 82 -22.51 -2.93 10.18
C ALA A 82 -23.22 -2.01 9.18
N VAL A 83 -22.48 -1.51 8.20
CA VAL A 83 -23.00 -0.66 7.12
C VAL A 83 -23.14 -1.47 5.84
N ALA A 84 -24.13 -1.13 5.01
CA ALA A 84 -24.31 -1.76 3.71
C ALA A 84 -23.45 -1.06 2.64
N LEU A 85 -23.04 -1.79 1.60
CA LEU A 85 -22.30 -1.21 0.47
C LEU A 85 -23.08 -0.08 -0.23
N GLY A 86 -24.41 -0.21 -0.32
CA GLY A 86 -25.33 0.83 -0.82
C GLY A 86 -25.91 1.73 0.29
N GLY A 87 -25.34 1.68 1.50
CA GLY A 87 -25.80 2.48 2.64
C GLY A 87 -25.46 3.96 2.50
N PRO A 88 -26.08 4.83 3.33
CA PRO A 88 -25.87 6.27 3.26
C PRO A 88 -24.42 6.69 3.55
N GLU A 89 -23.68 5.95 4.37
CA GLU A 89 -22.28 6.20 4.68
C GLU A 89 -21.39 6.03 3.44
N LEU A 90 -21.45 4.85 2.79
CA LEU A 90 -20.63 4.60 1.60
C LEU A 90 -21.10 5.43 0.40
N THR A 91 -22.41 5.69 0.26
CA THR A 91 -22.92 6.54 -0.82
C THR A 91 -22.30 7.95 -0.80
N GLN A 92 -22.11 8.52 0.39
CA GLN A 92 -21.43 9.82 0.52
C GLN A 92 -19.95 9.74 0.14
N LEU A 93 -19.26 8.66 0.49
CA LEU A 93 -17.85 8.45 0.15
C LEU A 93 -17.66 8.14 -1.34
N MET A 94 -18.59 7.42 -1.97
CA MET A 94 -18.67 7.24 -3.43
C MET A 94 -18.79 8.58 -4.14
N ALA A 95 -19.65 9.47 -3.64
CA ALA A 95 -19.78 10.82 -4.17
C ALA A 95 -18.48 11.63 -4.00
N ALA A 96 -17.75 11.45 -2.89
CA ALA A 96 -16.45 12.08 -2.67
C ALA A 96 -15.37 11.55 -3.61
N ALA A 97 -15.27 10.23 -3.79
CA ALA A 97 -14.35 9.59 -4.74
C ALA A 97 -14.55 10.18 -6.15
N ARG A 98 -15.82 10.27 -6.59
CA ARG A 98 -16.20 10.90 -7.87
C ARG A 98 -15.86 12.38 -7.93
N ARG A 99 -16.14 13.13 -6.87
CA ARG A 99 -15.88 14.58 -6.80
C ARG A 99 -14.40 14.90 -6.95
N TYR A 100 -13.55 14.19 -6.21
CA TYR A 100 -12.11 14.42 -6.22
C TYR A 100 -11.39 13.66 -7.35
N GLY A 101 -12.05 12.66 -7.94
CA GLY A 101 -11.52 11.86 -9.04
C GLY A 101 -10.34 10.97 -8.62
N CYS A 102 -10.40 10.43 -7.40
CA CYS A 102 -9.37 9.58 -6.82
C CYS A 102 -9.98 8.27 -6.29
N TYR A 103 -9.13 7.25 -6.15
CA TYR A 103 -9.51 6.03 -5.44
C TYR A 103 -9.58 6.28 -3.93
N LEU A 104 -10.50 5.61 -3.24
CA LEU A 104 -10.59 5.63 -1.78
C LEU A 104 -10.52 4.20 -1.24
N ILE A 105 -9.67 3.96 -0.24
CA ILE A 105 -9.74 2.75 0.59
C ILE A 105 -10.47 3.10 1.88
N VAL A 106 -11.64 2.50 2.06
CA VAL A 106 -12.57 2.82 3.14
C VAL A 106 -12.77 1.60 4.04
N PRO A 107 -12.11 1.54 5.21
CA PRO A 107 -12.35 0.51 6.20
C PRO A 107 -13.71 0.66 6.90
N ALA A 108 -14.50 -0.40 6.88
CA ALA A 108 -15.84 -0.46 7.42
C ALA A 108 -16.21 -1.88 7.88
N MET A 109 -17.12 -1.95 8.84
CA MET A 109 -17.81 -3.18 9.21
C MET A 109 -18.92 -3.36 8.20
N LEU A 110 -18.82 -4.32 7.28
CA LEU A 110 -19.83 -4.53 6.26
C LEU A 110 -20.91 -5.49 6.73
N ALA A 111 -22.15 -5.15 6.41
CA ALA A 111 -23.28 -6.03 6.60
C ALA A 111 -23.11 -7.30 5.75
N PRO A 112 -23.77 -8.42 6.15
CA PRO A 112 -23.77 -9.66 5.38
C PRO A 112 -24.04 -9.43 3.88
N ARG A 113 -23.18 -9.97 3.02
CA ARG A 113 -23.34 -9.91 1.55
C ARG A 113 -24.06 -11.14 0.98
N GLY A 114 -24.81 -11.86 1.83
CA GLY A 114 -25.59 -13.05 1.50
C GLY A 114 -26.42 -13.51 2.71
N SER A 115 -27.31 -14.49 2.51
CA SER A 115 -28.29 -14.91 3.54
C SER A 115 -27.68 -15.61 4.77
N ASN A 116 -26.43 -16.11 4.67
CA ASN A 116 -25.80 -16.95 5.69
C ASN A 116 -24.43 -16.44 6.18
N SER A 117 -24.04 -15.19 5.90
CA SER A 117 -22.78 -14.63 6.40
C SER A 117 -23.02 -13.74 7.61
N ALA A 118 -22.08 -13.69 8.57
CA ALA A 118 -22.06 -12.60 9.53
C ALA A 118 -21.51 -11.32 8.87
N ALA A 119 -21.43 -10.24 9.66
CA ALA A 119 -20.72 -9.04 9.23
C ALA A 119 -19.21 -9.31 9.11
N THR A 120 -18.51 -8.49 8.33
CA THR A 120 -17.07 -8.59 8.07
C THR A 120 -16.36 -7.28 8.37
N ASN A 121 -15.15 -7.32 8.93
CA ASN A 121 -14.26 -6.15 8.98
C ASN A 121 -13.56 -6.06 7.62
N SER A 122 -13.92 -5.05 6.84
CA SER A 122 -13.55 -4.98 5.43
C SER A 122 -12.98 -3.62 5.06
N ALA A 123 -12.24 -3.58 3.96
CA ALA A 123 -11.83 -2.36 3.28
C ALA A 123 -12.45 -2.33 1.90
N VAL A 124 -13.29 -1.33 1.64
CA VAL A 124 -13.92 -1.11 0.34
C VAL A 124 -13.04 -0.20 -0.49
N LEU A 125 -12.66 -0.68 -1.67
CA LEU A 125 -11.98 0.12 -2.67
C LEU A 125 -13.02 0.79 -3.59
N LEU A 126 -13.07 2.11 -3.54
CA LEU A 126 -13.88 2.92 -4.45
C LEU A 126 -13.00 3.45 -5.58
N ASP A 127 -13.47 3.37 -6.82
CA ASP A 127 -12.79 3.93 -7.98
C ASP A 127 -13.01 5.44 -8.13
N ARG A 128 -12.34 6.05 -9.13
CA ARG A 128 -12.45 7.48 -9.44
C ARG A 128 -13.87 7.94 -9.84
N MET A 129 -14.75 7.01 -10.23
CA MET A 129 -16.14 7.30 -10.58
C MET A 129 -17.09 7.10 -9.38
N GLY A 130 -16.57 6.60 -8.25
CA GLY A 130 -17.34 6.24 -7.07
C GLY A 130 -17.97 4.86 -7.12
N ASN A 131 -17.57 3.97 -8.03
CA ASN A 131 -18.02 2.59 -8.02
C ASN A 131 -17.19 1.75 -7.05
N VAL A 132 -17.74 0.64 -6.57
CA VAL A 132 -16.97 -0.36 -5.82
C VAL A 132 -16.09 -1.14 -6.80
N ALA A 133 -14.78 -0.87 -6.77
CA ALA A 133 -13.79 -1.61 -7.55
C ALA A 133 -13.39 -2.93 -6.88
N GLY A 134 -13.58 -3.04 -5.56
CA GLY A 134 -13.29 -4.25 -4.83
C GLY A 134 -13.56 -4.14 -3.34
N VAL A 135 -13.55 -5.28 -2.67
CA VAL A 135 -13.65 -5.38 -1.21
C VAL A 135 -12.62 -6.39 -0.74
N TYR A 136 -11.83 -5.99 0.25
CA TYR A 136 -10.97 -6.89 1.02
C TYR A 136 -11.62 -7.15 2.37
N ASP A 137 -11.76 -8.42 2.76
CA ASP A 137 -12.21 -8.80 4.10
C ASP A 137 -11.02 -9.27 4.92
N LYS A 138 -10.86 -8.70 6.12
CA LYS A 138 -9.78 -9.02 7.04
C LYS A 138 -9.71 -10.52 7.28
N VAL A 139 -8.57 -11.13 6.96
CA VAL A 139 -8.40 -12.60 7.07
C VAL A 139 -8.05 -12.99 8.50
N HIS A 140 -7.38 -12.12 9.25
CA HIS A 140 -7.02 -12.35 10.64
C HIS A 140 -7.68 -11.36 11.61
N PRO A 141 -9.00 -11.46 11.87
CA PRO A 141 -9.64 -10.76 12.97
C PRO A 141 -8.97 -11.03 14.33
N VAL A 142 -8.94 -10.00 15.19
CA VAL A 142 -8.45 -10.16 16.57
C VAL A 142 -9.41 -11.04 17.37
N CYS A 143 -8.86 -12.07 18.02
CA CYS A 143 -9.60 -12.92 18.94
C CYS A 143 -9.69 -12.30 20.33
N SER A 144 -10.90 -12.24 20.89
CA SER A 144 -11.15 -11.83 22.27
C SER A 144 -10.93 -12.98 23.24
N ALA A 145 -10.85 -12.69 24.55
CA ALA A 145 -10.56 -13.69 25.57
C ALA A 145 -11.61 -14.83 25.64
N ASP A 146 -12.83 -14.57 25.18
CA ASP A 146 -13.94 -15.53 25.10
C ASP A 146 -13.92 -16.37 23.81
N GLY A 147 -12.92 -16.20 22.96
CA GLY A 147 -12.82 -16.87 21.66
C GLY A 147 -13.56 -16.17 20.53
N THR A 148 -14.23 -15.05 20.78
CA THR A 148 -15.01 -14.32 19.78
C THR A 148 -14.10 -13.43 18.92
N LEU A 149 -14.22 -13.55 17.59
CA LEU A 149 -13.48 -12.74 16.62
C LEU A 149 -14.16 -11.38 16.43
N GLU A 150 -13.53 -10.29 16.90
CA GLU A 150 -14.00 -8.89 16.78
C GLU A 150 -15.52 -8.68 16.96
N GLY A 151 -16.11 -9.35 17.95
CA GLY A 151 -17.55 -9.25 18.25
C GLY A 151 -18.47 -10.18 17.44
N GLY A 152 -17.90 -11.16 16.73
CA GLY A 152 -18.64 -12.20 16.00
C GLY A 152 -18.61 -12.02 14.49
N ILE A 153 -17.56 -11.39 13.95
CA ILE A 153 -17.41 -11.26 12.49
C ILE A 153 -16.98 -12.56 11.85
N THR A 154 -17.25 -12.68 10.55
CA THR A 154 -16.67 -13.72 9.70
C THR A 154 -15.33 -13.23 9.14
N PRO A 155 -14.24 -14.00 9.27
CA PRO A 155 -12.97 -13.72 8.60
C PRO A 155 -13.10 -13.79 7.08
N GLY A 156 -12.27 -13.01 6.38
CA GLY A 156 -12.00 -13.22 4.96
C GLY A 156 -11.22 -14.51 4.70
N THR A 157 -11.06 -14.87 3.43
CA THR A 157 -10.36 -16.10 3.00
C THR A 157 -9.37 -15.88 1.87
N GLU A 158 -9.23 -14.65 1.37
CA GLU A 158 -8.45 -14.35 0.16
C GLU A 158 -7.63 -13.06 0.32
N TYR A 159 -6.55 -12.97 -0.46
CA TYR A 159 -5.70 -11.78 -0.61
C TYR A 159 -5.78 -11.25 -2.05
N PRO A 160 -6.87 -10.55 -2.41
CA PRO A 160 -7.03 -9.97 -3.74
C PRO A 160 -6.01 -8.86 -3.99
N VAL A 161 -5.57 -8.75 -5.24
CA VAL A 161 -4.87 -7.58 -5.78
C VAL A 161 -5.82 -6.88 -6.72
N PHE A 162 -6.03 -5.60 -6.53
CA PHE A 162 -6.96 -4.80 -7.33
C PHE A 162 -6.20 -4.02 -8.39
N ASP A 163 -6.68 -4.07 -9.62
CA ASP A 163 -6.13 -3.30 -10.73
C ASP A 163 -6.75 -1.89 -10.74
N CYS A 164 -5.91 -0.88 -10.53
CA CYS A 164 -6.24 0.54 -10.68
C CYS A 164 -5.63 1.09 -11.97
N ASP A 165 -6.12 2.24 -12.44
CA ASP A 165 -5.56 2.88 -13.64
C ASP A 165 -4.09 3.32 -13.51
N PHE A 166 -3.57 3.42 -12.29
CA PHE A 166 -2.19 3.79 -12.00
C PHE A 166 -1.28 2.58 -11.68
N GLY A 167 -1.83 1.42 -11.34
CA GLY A 167 -1.06 0.26 -10.87
C GLY A 167 -1.88 -0.71 -10.03
N ARG A 168 -1.21 -1.69 -9.43
CA ARG A 168 -1.87 -2.81 -8.74
C ARG A 168 -1.73 -2.70 -7.23
N ILE A 169 -2.85 -2.73 -6.52
CA ILE A 169 -2.89 -2.51 -5.07
C ILE A 169 -3.31 -3.74 -4.28
N GLY A 170 -2.59 -4.00 -3.20
CA GLY A 170 -3.01 -4.91 -2.13
C GLY A 170 -3.55 -4.14 -0.93
N ILE A 171 -4.40 -4.78 -0.14
CA ILE A 171 -4.92 -4.21 1.10
C ILE A 171 -4.72 -5.23 2.23
N GLN A 172 -4.28 -4.73 3.38
CA GLN A 172 -4.19 -5.48 4.63
C GLN A 172 -4.85 -4.67 5.74
N ILE A 173 -5.46 -5.33 6.71
CA ILE A 173 -6.14 -4.65 7.82
C ILE A 173 -5.50 -5.05 9.14
N CYS A 174 -4.83 -4.09 9.78
CA CYS A 174 -4.40 -4.16 11.17
C CYS A 174 -3.72 -5.49 11.54
N TRP A 175 -4.42 -6.38 12.23
CA TRP A 175 -3.88 -7.63 12.75
C TRP A 175 -3.37 -8.60 11.66
N ASP A 176 -3.76 -8.42 10.40
CA ASP A 176 -3.13 -9.11 9.26
C ASP A 176 -1.62 -8.83 9.18
N MET A 177 -1.14 -7.70 9.75
CA MET A 177 0.30 -7.41 9.87
C MET A 177 1.08 -8.42 10.73
N CYS A 178 0.40 -9.29 11.47
CA CYS A 178 1.04 -10.32 12.27
C CYS A 178 1.31 -11.61 11.48
N TYR A 179 0.76 -11.74 10.27
CA TYR A 179 0.75 -12.97 9.49
C TYR A 179 1.38 -12.73 8.12
N GLU A 180 2.50 -13.41 7.83
CA GLU A 180 3.26 -13.15 6.61
C GLU A 180 2.59 -13.62 5.32
N GLU A 181 1.71 -14.62 5.41
CA GLU A 181 1.14 -15.30 4.25
C GLU A 181 0.37 -14.35 3.33
N GLY A 182 -0.45 -13.45 3.88
CA GLY A 182 -1.12 -12.43 3.07
C GLY A 182 -0.15 -11.47 2.37
N TRP A 183 0.91 -11.03 3.04
CA TRP A 183 1.90 -10.10 2.45
C TRP A 183 2.68 -10.75 1.30
N LEU A 184 3.02 -12.04 1.44
CA LEU A 184 3.67 -12.82 0.40
C LEU A 184 2.71 -13.11 -0.75
N ALA A 185 1.46 -13.48 -0.46
CA ALA A 185 0.43 -13.71 -1.47
C ALA A 185 0.19 -12.45 -2.33
N LEU A 186 0.17 -11.26 -1.73
CA LEU A 186 0.07 -10.00 -2.46
C LEU A 186 1.30 -9.77 -3.36
N ALA A 187 2.51 -10.06 -2.88
CA ALA A 187 3.73 -9.95 -3.67
C ALA A 187 3.74 -10.91 -4.87
N GLU A 188 3.40 -12.18 -4.64
CA GLU A 188 3.29 -13.23 -5.67
C GLU A 188 2.23 -12.88 -6.72
N ARG A 189 1.11 -12.29 -6.28
CA ARG A 189 0.05 -11.80 -7.16
C ARG A 189 0.39 -10.49 -7.84
N GLY A 190 1.57 -9.91 -7.58
CA GLY A 190 2.12 -8.74 -8.25
C GLY A 190 1.50 -7.41 -7.81
N ALA A 191 1.22 -7.26 -6.52
CA ALA A 191 0.94 -5.95 -5.93
C ALA A 191 2.18 -5.04 -6.02
N GLU A 192 1.97 -3.78 -6.32
CA GLU A 192 3.02 -2.75 -6.45
C GLU A 192 2.97 -1.75 -5.28
N LEU A 193 1.80 -1.64 -4.66
CA LEU A 193 1.53 -0.87 -3.43
C LEU A 193 0.63 -1.70 -2.51
N VAL A 194 0.96 -1.78 -1.24
CA VAL A 194 0.07 -2.35 -0.20
C VAL A 194 -0.36 -1.28 0.77
N ALA A 195 -1.68 -1.09 0.90
CA ALA A 195 -2.27 -0.23 1.91
C ALA A 195 -2.55 -1.02 3.19
N LEU A 196 -1.96 -0.59 4.31
CA LEU A 196 -2.24 -1.14 5.63
C LEU A 196 -3.14 -0.17 6.40
N CYS A 197 -4.43 -0.51 6.45
CA CYS A 197 -5.42 0.18 7.25
C CYS A 197 -5.37 -0.38 8.68
N SER A 198 -4.93 0.40 9.66
CA SER A 198 -4.66 -0.14 11.00
C SER A 198 -5.28 0.68 12.12
N ALA A 199 -5.74 0.02 13.19
CA ALA A 199 -6.08 0.65 14.47
C ALA A 199 -4.88 0.73 15.44
N SER A 200 -3.69 0.31 15.01
CA SER A 200 -2.46 0.32 15.80
C SER A 200 -1.28 0.84 14.96
N PRO A 201 -0.55 1.85 15.43
CA PRO A 201 0.64 2.32 14.73
C PRO A 201 1.81 1.35 14.89
N GLN A 202 2.47 1.03 13.78
CA GLN A 202 3.72 0.28 13.74
C GLN A 202 4.54 0.72 12.53
N THR A 203 5.86 0.73 12.68
CA THR A 203 6.79 1.04 11.58
C THR A 203 7.67 -0.15 11.19
N VAL A 204 8.04 -0.99 12.16
CA VAL A 204 8.98 -2.11 11.94
C VAL A 204 8.38 -3.22 11.07
N ARG A 205 7.17 -3.71 11.37
CA ARG A 205 6.55 -4.78 10.58
C ARG A 205 6.22 -4.34 9.15
N PRO A 206 5.57 -3.17 8.92
CA PRO A 206 5.32 -2.70 7.56
C PRO A 206 6.60 -2.49 6.74
N ALA A 207 7.66 -1.98 7.36
CA ALA A 207 8.99 -1.87 6.72
C ALA A 207 9.54 -3.24 6.29
N MET A 208 9.49 -4.23 7.18
CA MET A 208 9.94 -5.60 6.89
C MET A 208 9.15 -6.21 5.72
N TYR A 209 7.82 -6.04 5.68
CA TYR A 209 7.02 -6.56 4.57
C TYR A 209 7.23 -5.80 3.25
N ALA A 210 7.45 -4.49 3.30
CA ALA A 210 7.83 -3.71 2.12
C ALA A 210 9.13 -4.24 1.50
N LEU A 211 10.13 -4.55 2.33
CA LEU A 211 11.38 -5.19 1.91
C LEU A 211 11.16 -6.62 1.37
N ARG A 212 10.27 -7.40 2.00
CA ARG A 212 10.05 -8.81 1.66
C ARG A 212 9.26 -9.00 0.36
N GLY A 213 8.26 -8.15 0.10
CA GLY A 213 7.39 -8.16 -1.09
C GLY A 213 7.84 -7.27 -2.25
N PRO A 214 9.10 -6.80 -2.21
CA PRO A 214 9.59 -5.51 -2.74
C PRO A 214 8.54 -4.60 -3.40
N TYR A 215 7.54 -4.15 -2.64
CA TYR A 215 6.53 -3.16 -3.04
C TYR A 215 6.53 -1.97 -2.10
N HIS A 216 5.87 -0.88 -2.51
CA HIS A 216 5.59 0.21 -1.57
C HIS A 216 4.58 -0.24 -0.52
N VAL A 217 4.71 0.27 0.70
CA VAL A 217 3.67 0.12 1.74
C VAL A 217 3.27 1.50 2.25
N VAL A 218 1.96 1.72 2.38
CA VAL A 218 1.41 2.93 3.01
C VAL A 218 0.56 2.53 4.21
N THR A 219 0.81 3.13 5.36
CA THR A 219 0.04 2.88 6.60
C THR A 219 -0.85 4.06 6.91
N SER A 220 -2.12 3.79 7.25
CA SER A 220 -3.03 4.77 7.86
C SER A 220 -3.45 4.27 9.23
N THR A 221 -3.37 5.15 10.23
CA THR A 221 -3.50 4.77 11.64
C THR A 221 -4.34 5.79 12.42
N PRO A 222 -4.76 5.48 13.66
CA PRO A 222 -5.52 6.45 14.46
C PRO A 222 -4.65 7.50 15.17
N ARG A 223 -3.33 7.27 15.31
CA ARG A 223 -2.40 8.07 16.13
C ARG A 223 -0.94 7.74 15.86
N ASP A 224 -0.04 8.54 16.44
CA ASP A 224 1.43 8.42 16.48
C ASP A 224 2.17 8.46 15.15
N ASN A 225 1.76 7.70 14.13
CA ASN A 225 2.32 7.84 12.79
C ASN A 225 1.43 7.30 11.67
N ALA A 226 1.50 7.94 10.50
CA ALA A 226 1.12 7.35 9.22
C ALA A 226 2.31 7.48 8.25
N THR A 227 2.67 6.38 7.59
CA THR A 227 4.02 6.22 7.02
C THR A 227 4.00 5.59 5.63
N PHE A 228 4.85 6.11 4.74
CA PHE A 228 5.21 5.51 3.46
C PHE A 228 6.54 4.77 3.58
N PHE A 229 6.57 3.52 3.16
CA PHE A 229 7.76 2.69 3.10
C PHE A 229 8.14 2.42 1.66
N SER A 230 9.45 2.43 1.41
CA SER A 230 10.03 2.02 0.15
C SER A 230 10.06 0.49 0.02
N PRO A 231 10.19 -0.04 -1.20
CA PRO A 231 10.47 -1.46 -1.47
C PRO A 231 11.73 -2.03 -0.81
N ILE A 232 12.55 -1.21 -0.15
CA ILE A 232 13.72 -1.64 0.62
C ILE A 232 13.51 -1.47 2.13
N GLY A 233 12.28 -1.21 2.58
CA GLY A 233 11.92 -1.08 4.00
C GLY A 233 12.27 0.25 4.64
N THR A 234 12.84 1.21 3.90
CA THR A 234 13.14 2.55 4.43
C THR A 234 11.90 3.44 4.44
N VAL A 235 11.82 4.38 5.38
CA VAL A 235 10.75 5.39 5.42
C VAL A 235 10.99 6.43 4.33
N LEU A 236 10.02 6.61 3.43
CA LEU A 236 10.03 7.64 2.38
C LEU A 236 9.46 8.96 2.89
N ALA A 237 8.34 8.88 3.61
CA ALA A 237 7.68 10.02 4.24
C ALA A 237 6.85 9.53 5.43
N GLN A 238 6.71 10.38 6.45
CA GLN A 238 5.96 10.07 7.66
C GLN A 238 5.35 11.35 8.22
N THR A 239 4.15 11.24 8.76
CA THR A 239 3.59 12.26 9.65
C THR A 239 3.39 11.69 11.04
N THR A 240 3.68 12.50 12.05
CA THR A 240 3.52 12.21 13.49
C THR A 240 2.71 13.30 14.21
N ASP A 241 2.40 14.40 13.50
CA ASP A 241 1.85 15.63 14.05
C ASP A 241 0.67 16.19 13.24
N ARG A 242 0.41 15.65 12.03
CA ARG A 242 -0.64 16.12 11.13
C ARG A 242 -1.59 14.98 10.77
N PRO A 243 -2.89 15.27 10.58
CA PRO A 243 -3.87 14.24 10.32
C PRO A 243 -3.79 13.66 8.90
N VAL A 244 -3.18 14.37 7.95
CA VAL A 244 -3.08 13.97 6.55
C VAL A 244 -1.67 14.23 6.03
N LEU A 245 -1.11 13.26 5.32
CA LEU A 245 0.12 13.37 4.56
C LEU A 245 -0.12 12.95 3.12
N VAL A 246 0.26 13.80 2.17
CA VAL A 246 0.25 13.51 0.74
C VAL A 246 1.69 13.29 0.28
N HIS A 247 1.95 12.20 -0.44
CA HIS A 247 3.28 11.87 -0.92
C HIS A 247 3.21 11.24 -2.32
N GLU A 248 4.17 11.59 -3.18
CA GLU A 248 4.32 11.01 -4.50
C GLU A 248 5.30 9.83 -4.46
N ILE A 249 4.91 8.71 -5.05
CA ILE A 249 5.77 7.55 -5.28
C ILE A 249 5.77 7.20 -6.77
N ASP A 250 6.78 6.47 -7.24
CA ASP A 250 6.79 5.89 -8.59
C ASP A 250 6.63 4.38 -8.48
N LEU A 251 5.65 3.80 -9.18
CA LEU A 251 5.45 2.34 -9.20
C LEU A 251 6.36 1.64 -10.23
N ALA A 252 7.08 2.38 -11.08
CA ALA A 252 8.08 1.86 -12.00
C ALA A 252 9.49 2.20 -11.50
N TYR A 253 10.10 1.24 -10.79
CA TYR A 253 11.40 1.43 -10.15
C TYR A 253 12.34 0.24 -10.34
N ALA A 254 13.63 0.51 -10.20
CA ALA A 254 14.68 -0.48 -10.05
C ALA A 254 15.22 -0.45 -8.62
N ILE A 255 15.53 -1.63 -8.07
CA ILE A 255 16.27 -1.76 -6.81
C ILE A 255 17.70 -2.15 -7.15
N LEU A 256 18.66 -1.31 -6.77
CA LEU A 256 20.09 -1.55 -6.99
C LEU A 256 20.80 -1.67 -5.64
N HIS A 257 21.65 -2.67 -5.52
CA HIS A 257 22.60 -2.79 -4.40
C HIS A 257 23.87 -1.98 -4.69
N TRP A 258 24.71 -1.85 -3.67
CA TRP A 258 25.97 -1.13 -3.78
C TRP A 258 26.87 -1.68 -4.88
N SER A 259 27.46 -0.76 -5.65
CA SER A 259 28.60 -1.02 -6.52
C SER A 259 29.40 0.26 -6.72
N ALA A 260 30.71 0.12 -6.99
CA ALA A 260 31.56 1.25 -7.31
C ALA A 260 31.04 2.04 -8.53
N THR A 261 30.47 1.34 -9.52
CA THR A 261 29.87 1.96 -10.72
C THR A 261 28.65 2.82 -10.38
N LEU A 262 27.80 2.36 -9.45
CA LEU A 262 26.59 3.08 -9.06
C LEU A 262 26.91 4.39 -8.35
N ASP A 263 27.98 4.41 -7.54
CA ASP A 263 28.41 5.57 -6.74
C ASP A 263 27.25 6.18 -5.94
N GLU A 264 26.52 5.32 -5.21
CA GLU A 264 25.32 5.69 -4.43
C GLU A 264 24.25 6.42 -5.26
N GLY A 265 24.17 6.14 -6.56
CA GLY A 265 23.25 6.76 -7.51
C GLY A 265 23.79 7.99 -8.22
N ARG A 266 24.91 8.58 -7.75
CA ARG A 266 25.49 9.79 -8.35
C ARG A 266 25.91 9.58 -9.80
N ALA A 267 26.30 8.36 -10.18
CA ALA A 267 26.63 8.03 -11.57
C ALA A 267 25.44 8.23 -12.51
N LEU A 268 24.23 7.85 -12.08
CA LEU A 268 23.00 8.06 -12.84
C LEU A 268 22.67 9.55 -12.96
N THR A 269 22.78 10.32 -11.88
CA THR A 269 22.58 11.78 -11.93
C THR A 269 23.57 12.47 -12.86
N ARG A 270 24.84 12.08 -12.84
CA ARG A 270 25.85 12.63 -13.78
C ARG A 270 25.48 12.35 -15.24
N ARG A 271 24.87 11.20 -15.53
CA ARG A 271 24.52 10.77 -16.90
C ARG A 271 23.19 11.30 -17.41
N PHE A 272 22.17 11.39 -16.54
CA PHE A 272 20.79 11.70 -16.92
C PHE A 272 20.24 13.00 -16.31
N GLY A 273 20.97 13.61 -15.37
CA GLY A 273 20.54 14.84 -14.70
C GLY A 273 19.17 14.69 -14.04
N PRO A 274 18.22 15.61 -14.27
CA PRO A 274 16.90 15.58 -13.63
C PRO A 274 15.98 14.46 -14.16
N ARG A 275 16.35 13.76 -15.24
CA ARG A 275 15.55 12.66 -15.81
C ARG A 275 15.58 11.39 -14.96
N ILE A 276 16.42 11.31 -13.94
CA ILE A 276 16.46 10.20 -12.98
C ILE A 276 16.21 10.75 -11.58
N GLY A 277 15.45 10.02 -10.77
CA GLY A 277 15.36 10.23 -9.33
C GLY A 277 15.69 8.95 -8.59
N TYR A 278 16.14 9.09 -7.34
CA TYR A 278 16.41 7.93 -6.50
C TYR A 278 16.36 8.28 -5.01
N ALA A 279 16.15 7.24 -4.21
CA ALA A 279 16.34 7.25 -2.77
C ALA A 279 17.35 6.14 -2.42
N TYR A 280 18.58 6.52 -2.10
CA TYR A 280 19.65 5.60 -1.72
C TYR A 280 19.87 5.67 -0.21
N SER A 281 20.00 4.50 0.43
CA SER A 281 20.39 4.42 1.84
C SER A 281 21.84 3.98 1.95
N PRO A 282 22.77 4.87 2.37
CA PRO A 282 24.15 4.48 2.67
C PRO A 282 24.27 3.51 3.86
N ARG A 283 23.21 3.37 4.67
CA ARG A 283 23.18 2.42 5.79
C ARG A 283 22.79 1.01 5.37
N GLU A 284 21.99 0.90 4.31
CA GLU A 284 21.53 -0.39 3.76
C GLU A 284 22.28 -0.77 2.49
N ASP A 285 23.18 0.10 2.01
CA ASP A 285 23.93 -0.04 0.77
C ASP A 285 23.04 -0.44 -0.44
N THR A 286 21.83 0.13 -0.45
CA THR A 286 20.78 -0.21 -1.41
C THR A 286 19.95 1.04 -1.70
N GLY A 287 19.45 1.17 -2.93
CA GLY A 287 18.57 2.26 -3.31
C GLY A 287 17.44 1.85 -4.24
N VAL A 288 16.41 2.70 -4.28
CA VAL A 288 15.28 2.63 -5.20
C VAL A 288 15.43 3.76 -6.21
N PHE A 289 15.37 3.42 -7.49
CA PHE A 289 15.66 4.32 -8.61
C PHE A 289 14.46 4.36 -9.56
N TRP A 290 14.12 5.54 -10.06
CA TRP A 290 13.00 5.73 -11.00
C TRP A 290 13.35 6.75 -12.07
N SER A 291 12.67 6.67 -13.21
CA SER A 291 12.81 7.65 -14.28
C SER A 291 11.79 8.79 -14.08
N ASN A 292 12.22 10.02 -14.38
CA ASN A 292 11.36 11.19 -14.51
C ASN A 292 11.14 11.55 -15.99
N ASP A 293 11.70 10.76 -16.92
CA ASP A 293 11.46 10.91 -18.34
C ASP A 293 10.28 10.04 -18.77
N PRO A 294 9.17 10.64 -19.25
CA PRO A 294 7.96 9.90 -19.64
C PRO A 294 8.18 8.92 -20.80
N GLN A 295 9.31 8.98 -21.51
CA GLN A 295 9.61 8.13 -22.67
C GLN A 295 10.63 7.02 -22.37
N THR A 296 11.30 7.07 -21.21
CA THR A 296 12.42 6.17 -20.92
C THR A 296 12.20 5.41 -19.62
N PRO A 297 12.05 4.07 -19.66
CA PRO A 297 12.04 3.23 -18.46
C PRO A 297 13.35 3.33 -17.67
N VAL A 298 13.29 3.20 -16.35
CA VAL A 298 14.49 3.20 -15.51
C VAL A 298 15.42 2.03 -15.82
N ARG A 299 14.88 0.88 -16.26
CA ARG A 299 15.70 -0.26 -16.71
C ARG A 299 16.66 0.12 -17.84
N THR A 300 16.20 0.91 -18.81
CA THR A 300 17.05 1.38 -19.91
C THR A 300 18.18 2.27 -19.37
N MET A 301 17.84 3.20 -18.47
CA MET A 301 18.83 4.11 -17.86
C MET A 301 19.92 3.36 -17.09
N ILE A 302 19.57 2.36 -16.28
CA ILE A 302 20.57 1.61 -15.49
C ILE A 302 21.44 0.72 -16.40
N GLN A 303 20.86 0.14 -17.46
CA GLN A 303 21.58 -0.72 -18.40
C GLN A 303 22.63 0.04 -19.21
N GLU A 304 22.39 1.33 -19.53
CA GLU A 304 23.37 2.18 -20.19
C GLU A 304 24.67 2.38 -19.37
N LEU A 305 24.61 2.23 -18.05
CA LEU A 305 25.79 2.26 -17.18
C LEU A 305 26.32 0.85 -16.82
N GLY A 306 25.77 -0.20 -17.44
CA GLY A 306 26.10 -1.58 -17.11
C GLY A 306 25.65 -2.01 -15.71
N LEU A 307 24.70 -1.30 -15.11
CA LEU A 307 24.13 -1.64 -13.80
C LEU A 307 23.04 -2.71 -13.97
N VAL A 308 22.90 -3.54 -12.94
CA VAL A 308 22.00 -4.71 -12.93
C VAL A 308 21.13 -4.65 -11.68
N GLU A 309 19.84 -5.01 -11.81
CA GLU A 309 18.92 -5.01 -10.67
C GLU A 309 19.35 -6.03 -9.61
N MET A 310 19.13 -5.72 -8.33
CA MET A 310 19.55 -6.56 -7.20
C MET A 310 19.05 -8.01 -7.32
N GLY A 311 17.78 -8.21 -7.72
CA GLY A 311 17.22 -9.55 -7.94
C GLY A 311 17.93 -10.34 -9.05
N GLN A 312 18.34 -9.66 -10.12
CA GLN A 312 19.11 -10.28 -11.20
C GLN A 312 20.54 -10.64 -10.74
N HIS A 313 21.16 -9.77 -9.93
CA HIS A 313 22.47 -10.01 -9.35
C HIS A 313 22.45 -11.20 -8.38
N ILE A 314 21.47 -11.28 -7.48
CA ILE A 314 21.26 -12.41 -6.57
C ILE A 314 21.10 -13.71 -7.37
N ALA A 315 20.24 -13.71 -8.40
CA ALA A 315 20.00 -14.89 -9.22
C ALA A 315 21.28 -15.35 -9.97
N ALA A 316 22.09 -14.41 -10.47
CA ALA A 316 23.37 -14.72 -11.10
C ALA A 316 24.36 -15.36 -10.11
N SER A 317 24.48 -14.78 -8.91
CA SER A 317 25.33 -15.32 -7.83
C SER A 317 24.88 -16.71 -7.39
N THR A 318 23.57 -16.94 -7.23
CA THR A 318 23.02 -18.26 -6.91
C THR A 318 23.39 -19.30 -7.95
N ARG A 319 23.23 -18.99 -9.25
CA ARG A 319 23.60 -19.90 -10.35
C ARG A 319 25.10 -20.21 -10.35
N ALA A 320 25.95 -19.22 -10.10
CA ALA A 320 27.40 -19.41 -10.04
C ALA A 320 27.81 -20.35 -8.90
N VAL A 321 27.21 -20.20 -7.71
CA VAL A 321 27.43 -21.11 -6.57
C VAL A 321 26.99 -22.53 -6.91
N GLN A 322 25.78 -22.70 -7.45
CA GLN A 322 25.25 -24.02 -7.84
C GLN A 322 26.10 -24.71 -8.92
N ALA A 323 26.70 -23.95 -9.83
CA ALA A 323 27.59 -24.49 -10.86
C ALA A 323 28.89 -25.05 -10.27
N LEU A 324 29.43 -24.43 -9.21
CA LEU A 324 30.65 -24.89 -8.53
C LEU A 324 30.42 -26.09 -7.58
N GLN A 325 29.16 -26.38 -7.24
CA GLN A 325 28.77 -27.48 -6.36
C GLN A 325 28.40 -28.78 -7.13
N ARG A 326 28.39 -28.72 -8.47
CA ARG A 326 28.19 -29.88 -9.36
C ARG A 326 29.53 -30.44 -9.80
#